data_AF-A0A3P7EH85-F1
#
_entry.id   AF-A0A3P7EH85-F1
#
_cell.length_a   1.000
_cell.length_b   1.000
_cell.length_c   1.000
_cell.angle_alpha   90.00
_cell.angle_beta   90.00
_cell.angle_gamma   90.00
#
_symmetry.space_group_name_H-M   'P 1'
#
loop_
_entity.id
_entity.type
_entity.pdbx_description
1 polymer ?
#
loop_
_entity_poly.entity_id
_entity_poly.type
_entity_poly.pdbx_seq_one_letter_code
_entity_poly.pdbx_strand_id
1 'polypeptide(L)'
;MKIVLFVRLQIPPPNASTGRHYSTNKIVLQQLAPKYPIISLILEWRRINTALTTSLPTLLKLCCSDGRIRANFIIHCCTGRVLTVHPNVQNVQKDAIIDGFSIRSLFIVPKGRILLSSDYRQLEMRMLAHLSADPHLISLFLTKDDFFEIITNKWNKNETLHIKVDRNKVKQLCYGIIYGMGAISLGKELGISKQHAQQMITSFFQLFPKVRTWMDKILAVCRTDGFVSTLLGRRRFLPQINNGMLQTELAQAERQAINTCIQELMK
;
A
#
# COMPACT_ATOMS: atom_id res chain seq x y z
N MET A 1 10.77 4.71 24.59
CA MET A 1 11.32 5.00 23.25
C MET A 1 11.19 6.47 22.83
N LYS A 2 9.97 7.05 22.73
CA LYS A 2 9.76 8.46 22.33
C LYS A 2 10.60 9.47 23.14
N ILE A 3 10.53 9.36 24.47
CA ILE A 3 11.29 10.20 25.41
C ILE A 3 12.80 10.07 25.17
N VAL A 4 13.29 8.85 24.92
CA VAL A 4 14.71 8.62 24.67
C VAL A 4 15.16 9.32 23.39
N LEU A 5 14.43 9.13 22.28
CA LEU A 5 14.81 9.70 20.98
C LEU A 5 14.71 11.23 20.94
N PHE A 6 13.56 11.78 21.36
CA PHE A 6 13.25 13.19 21.10
C PHE A 6 13.56 14.11 22.28
N VAL A 7 13.59 13.59 23.52
CA VAL A 7 13.89 14.40 24.71
C VAL A 7 15.34 14.21 25.16
N ARG A 8 15.77 12.97 25.37
CA ARG A 8 17.14 12.70 25.87
C ARG A 8 18.21 12.86 24.80
N LEU A 9 18.00 12.28 23.62
CA LEU A 9 18.95 12.36 22.50
C LEU A 9 18.72 13.59 21.62
N GLN A 10 17.67 14.39 21.89
CA GLN A 10 17.34 15.62 21.17
C GLN A 10 17.29 15.47 19.64
N ILE A 11 16.91 14.29 19.15
CA ILE A 11 16.74 14.07 17.71
C ILE A 11 15.55 14.91 17.24
N PRO A 12 15.67 15.73 16.18
CA PRO A 12 14.57 16.54 15.69
C PRO A 12 13.48 15.63 15.09
N PRO A 13 12.22 15.72 15.55
CA PRO A 13 11.12 14.98 14.95
C PRO A 13 10.86 15.50 13.52
N PRO A 14 10.63 14.62 12.52
CA PRO A 14 10.44 15.05 11.14
C PRO A 14 9.08 15.74 10.90
N ASN A 15 8.14 15.58 11.84
CA ASN A 15 6.84 16.24 11.80
C ASN A 15 6.78 17.28 12.93
N ALA A 16 6.08 18.39 12.69
CA ALA A 16 5.81 19.46 13.68
C ALA A 16 4.93 19.02 14.88
N SER A 17 4.82 17.71 15.12
CA SER A 17 4.15 17.16 16.30
C SER A 17 4.94 17.54 17.55
N THR A 18 4.31 18.23 18.49
CA THR A 18 4.93 18.72 19.73
C THR A 18 4.65 17.79 20.92
N GLY A 19 5.63 17.71 21.84
CA GLY A 19 5.46 17.15 23.20
C GLY A 19 5.13 15.66 23.28
N ARG A 20 3.86 15.32 23.52
CA ARG A 20 3.41 13.93 23.77
C ARG A 20 3.16 13.12 22.49
N HIS A 21 3.03 13.80 21.36
CA HIS A 21 2.54 13.20 20.12
C HIS A 21 3.65 12.80 19.15
N TYR A 22 4.91 12.72 19.60
CA TYR A 22 5.99 12.23 18.74
C TYR A 22 5.67 10.83 18.22
N SER A 23 5.52 10.73 16.89
CA SER A 23 5.34 9.44 16.24
C SER A 23 6.68 8.72 16.19
N THR A 24 6.63 7.43 16.49
CA THR A 24 7.75 6.52 16.26
C THR A 24 7.29 5.38 15.37
N ASN A 25 6.43 5.66 14.40
CA ASN A 25 6.03 4.65 13.41
C ASN A 25 7.21 4.31 12.49
N LYS A 26 7.07 3.25 11.71
CA LYS A 26 8.15 2.77 10.82
C LYS A 26 8.62 3.85 9.85
N ILE A 27 7.69 4.62 9.26
CA ILE A 27 7.98 5.68 8.28
C ILE A 27 8.86 6.78 8.89
N VAL A 28 8.47 7.31 10.05
CA VAL A 28 9.20 8.37 10.76
C VAL A 28 10.61 7.91 11.12
N LEU A 29 10.75 6.67 11.61
CA LEU A 29 12.05 6.13 11.96
C LEU A 29 12.92 5.89 10.71
N GLN A 30 12.35 5.41 9.60
CA GLN A 30 13.08 5.21 8.36
C GLN A 30 13.62 6.53 7.77
N GLN A 31 12.89 7.63 7.90
CA GLN A 31 13.37 8.96 7.48
C GLN A 31 14.56 9.45 8.30
N LEU A 32 14.62 9.08 9.59
CA LEU A 32 15.69 9.50 10.50
C LEU A 32 16.89 8.53 10.52
N ALA A 33 16.68 7.26 10.14
CA ALA A 33 17.70 6.21 10.16
C ALA A 33 19.02 6.56 9.45
N PRO A 34 19.03 7.26 8.29
CA PRO A 34 20.28 7.66 7.63
C PRO A 34 21.15 8.61 8.46
N LYS A 35 20.54 9.40 9.36
CA LYS A 35 21.26 10.39 10.19
C LYS A 35 21.64 9.85 11.57
N TYR A 36 20.86 8.90 12.09
CA TYR A 36 21.00 8.45 13.48
C TYR A 36 21.08 6.91 13.52
N PRO A 37 22.29 6.33 13.63
CA PRO A 37 22.49 4.87 13.62
C PRO A 37 21.65 4.10 14.66
N ILE A 38 21.39 4.71 15.83
CA ILE A 38 20.52 4.13 16.86
C ILE A 38 19.11 3.80 16.36
N ILE A 39 18.60 4.54 15.38
CA ILE A 39 17.27 4.32 14.84
C ILE A 39 17.22 3.05 13.99
N SER A 40 18.29 2.73 13.26
CA SER A 40 18.44 1.46 12.55
C SER A 40 18.41 0.28 13.53
N LEU A 41 19.13 0.39 14.65
CA LEU A 41 19.12 -0.63 15.72
C LEU A 41 17.71 -0.79 16.34
N ILE A 42 16.98 0.31 16.54
CA ILE A 42 15.59 0.26 17.04
C ILE A 42 14.65 -0.43 16.04
N LEU A 43 14.79 -0.14 14.74
CA LEU A 43 13.99 -0.78 13.69
C LEU A 43 14.26 -2.29 13.63
N GLU A 44 15.53 -2.69 13.75
CA GLU A 44 15.94 -4.08 13.82
C GLU A 44 15.41 -4.78 15.07
N TRP A 45 15.60 -4.18 16.26
CA TRP A 45 15.05 -4.70 17.51
C TRP A 45 13.54 -4.90 17.42
N ARG A 46 12.80 -3.94 16.85
CA ARG A 46 11.34 -4.08 16.66
C ARG A 46 10.97 -5.26 15.78
N ARG A 47 11.72 -5.49 14.69
CA ARG A 47 11.51 -6.63 13.78
C ARG A 47 11.69 -7.94 14.54
N ILE A 48 12.82 -8.09 15.24
CA ILE A 48 13.15 -9.28 16.04
C ILE A 48 12.14 -9.48 17.17
N ASN A 49 11.84 -8.43 17.93
CA ASN A 49 10.90 -8.49 19.04
C ASN A 49 9.48 -8.89 18.58
N THR A 50 9.00 -8.36 17.45
CA THR A 50 7.69 -8.75 16.89
C THR A 50 7.69 -10.23 16.49
N ALA A 51 8.77 -10.73 15.91
CA ALA A 51 8.92 -12.14 15.58
C ALA A 51 8.86 -13.02 16.84
N LEU A 52 9.64 -12.68 17.87
CA LEU A 52 9.76 -13.45 19.12
C LEU A 52 8.51 -13.39 20.01
N THR A 53 7.84 -12.25 20.08
CA THR A 53 6.74 -12.03 21.04
C THR A 53 5.36 -12.19 20.43
N THR A 54 5.22 -12.06 19.11
CA THR A 54 3.93 -12.12 18.42
C THR A 54 3.88 -13.29 17.44
N SER A 55 4.73 -13.29 16.43
CA SER A 55 4.63 -14.24 15.32
C SER A 55 4.90 -15.68 15.75
N LEU A 56 6.07 -15.95 16.35
CA LEU A 56 6.48 -17.31 16.72
C LEU A 56 5.58 -17.93 17.79
N PRO A 57 5.24 -17.26 18.91
CA PRO A 57 4.36 -17.85 19.91
C PRO A 57 2.97 -18.19 19.35
N THR A 58 2.45 -17.35 18.46
CA THR A 58 1.15 -17.59 17.81
C THR A 58 1.22 -18.82 16.90
N LEU A 59 2.26 -18.96 16.10
CA LEU A 59 2.43 -20.12 15.21
C LEU A 59 2.66 -21.41 15.99
N LEU A 60 3.48 -21.37 17.06
CA LEU A 60 3.72 -22.53 17.93
C LEU A 60 2.44 -22.98 18.63
N LYS A 61 1.67 -22.03 19.19
CA LYS A 61 0.39 -22.32 19.88
C LYS A 61 -0.66 -22.93 18.96
N LEU A 62 -0.69 -22.53 17.69
CA LEU A 62 -1.70 -22.94 16.72
C LEU A 62 -1.22 -24.07 15.79
N CYS A 63 0.01 -24.55 15.98
CA CYS A 63 0.52 -25.72 15.29
C CYS A 63 -0.20 -26.96 15.85
N CYS A 64 -0.86 -27.70 14.97
CA CYS A 64 -1.49 -28.96 15.31
C CYS A 64 -0.44 -30.05 15.56
N SER A 65 -0.85 -31.15 16.20
CA SER A 65 0.02 -32.30 16.50
C SER A 65 0.64 -32.95 15.25
N ASP A 66 0.03 -32.76 14.08
CA ASP A 66 0.54 -33.22 12.78
C ASP A 66 1.58 -32.27 12.14
N GLY A 67 2.00 -31.24 12.87
CA GLY A 67 2.95 -30.22 12.40
C GLY A 67 2.35 -29.21 11.42
N ARG A 68 1.02 -29.17 11.25
CA ARG A 68 0.34 -28.24 10.34
C ARG A 68 -0.31 -27.08 11.06
N ILE A 69 -0.41 -25.96 10.35
CA ILE A 69 -1.16 -24.80 10.78
C ILE A 69 -2.43 -24.71 9.94
N ARG A 70 -3.59 -24.63 10.61
CA ARG A 70 -4.91 -24.58 9.97
C ARG A 70 -5.54 -23.22 10.25
N ALA A 71 -5.35 -22.28 9.33
CA ALA A 71 -5.93 -20.95 9.41
C ALA A 71 -7.42 -20.96 9.05
N ASN A 72 -8.20 -20.09 9.69
CA ASN A 72 -9.60 -19.85 9.33
C ASN A 72 -9.70 -18.75 8.28
N PHE A 73 -10.50 -18.98 7.25
CA PHE A 73 -10.72 -18.05 6.15
C PHE A 73 -12.07 -17.32 6.33
N ILE A 74 -12.02 -16.00 6.46
CA ILE A 74 -13.19 -15.12 6.52
C ILE A 74 -13.45 -14.56 5.12
N ILE A 75 -14.59 -14.92 4.53
CA ILE A 75 -14.95 -14.57 3.14
C ILE A 75 -15.91 -13.38 3.03
N HIS A 76 -16.45 -12.87 4.14
CA HIS A 76 -17.50 -11.83 4.16
C HIS A 76 -16.98 -10.44 4.55
N CYS A 77 -15.72 -10.12 4.26
CA CYS A 77 -15.15 -8.81 4.56
C CYS A 77 -15.82 -7.72 3.72
N CYS A 78 -15.94 -6.49 4.24
CA CYS A 78 -16.54 -5.37 3.49
C CYS A 78 -15.89 -5.18 2.12
N THR A 79 -14.57 -5.41 2.03
CA THR A 79 -13.79 -5.25 0.80
C THR A 79 -13.83 -6.46 -0.16
N GLY A 80 -14.62 -7.49 0.13
CA GLY A 80 -14.60 -8.75 -0.64
C GLY A 80 -13.32 -9.58 -0.51
N ARG A 81 -12.22 -9.02 0.00
CA ARG A 81 -10.99 -9.77 0.25
C ARG A 81 -11.25 -10.86 1.30
N VAL A 82 -10.77 -12.06 1.00
CA VAL A 82 -10.66 -13.12 2.01
C VAL A 82 -9.61 -12.71 3.05
N LEU A 83 -9.94 -12.80 4.33
CA LEU A 83 -9.00 -12.62 5.43
C LEU A 83 -8.66 -13.97 6.06
N THR A 84 -7.45 -14.10 6.59
CA THR A 84 -7.06 -15.26 7.38
C THR A 84 -6.87 -14.87 8.84
N VAL A 85 -7.44 -15.67 9.74
CA VAL A 85 -7.34 -15.49 11.19
C VAL A 85 -7.01 -16.82 11.86
N HIS A 86 -6.43 -16.77 13.06
CA HIS A 86 -6.09 -17.94 13.87
C HIS A 86 -5.30 -19.03 13.11
N PRO A 87 -4.10 -18.73 12.55
CA PRO A 87 -3.40 -17.46 12.53
C PRO A 87 -3.62 -16.67 11.23
N ASN A 88 -3.21 -15.41 11.22
CA ASN A 88 -3.13 -14.62 9.99
C ASN A 88 -1.94 -15.07 9.13
N VAL A 89 -2.19 -16.01 8.22
CA VAL A 89 -1.18 -16.56 7.30
C VAL A 89 -0.96 -15.69 6.06
N GLN A 90 -1.81 -14.66 5.84
CA GLN A 90 -1.65 -13.71 4.74
C GLN A 90 -0.57 -12.66 5.01
N ASN A 91 -0.39 -12.26 6.28
CA ASN A 91 0.54 -11.20 6.68
C ASN A 91 1.84 -11.74 7.32
N VAL A 92 2.24 -12.96 6.96
CA VAL A 92 3.49 -13.55 7.46
C VAL A 92 4.70 -12.73 6.99
N GLN A 93 5.54 -12.34 7.94
CA GLN A 93 6.76 -11.57 7.70
C GLN A 93 7.65 -12.29 6.68
N LYS A 94 7.87 -11.61 5.55
CA LYS A 94 8.67 -12.11 4.42
C LYS A 94 10.15 -11.74 4.53
N ASP A 95 10.42 -10.60 5.14
CA ASP A 95 11.78 -10.07 5.23
C ASP A 95 12.54 -10.88 6.30
N ALA A 96 13.83 -11.10 6.07
CA ALA A 96 14.69 -11.76 7.05
C ALA A 96 14.66 -10.97 8.38
N ILE A 97 14.67 -11.70 9.49
CA ILE A 97 14.68 -11.19 10.86
C ILE A 97 16.11 -11.15 11.38
N ILE A 98 16.85 -12.24 11.20
CA ILE A 98 18.24 -12.46 11.61
C ILE A 98 18.88 -13.45 10.64
N ASP A 99 20.10 -13.20 10.16
CA ASP A 99 20.92 -14.14 9.35
C ASP A 99 20.17 -14.90 8.23
N GLY A 100 19.28 -14.20 7.50
CA GLY A 100 18.47 -14.79 6.42
C GLY A 100 17.21 -15.55 6.88
N PHE A 101 17.07 -15.85 8.17
CA PHE A 101 15.87 -16.47 8.73
C PHE A 101 14.67 -15.52 8.65
N SER A 102 13.54 -16.00 8.13
CA SER A 102 12.26 -15.27 8.13
C SER A 102 11.16 -16.13 8.77
N ILE A 103 10.05 -15.52 9.21
CA ILE A 103 8.90 -16.32 9.65
C ILE A 103 8.35 -17.14 8.48
N ARG A 104 8.39 -16.58 7.27
CA ARG A 104 7.92 -17.27 6.06
C ARG A 104 8.68 -18.56 5.79
N SER A 105 9.98 -18.65 6.09
CA SER A 105 10.76 -19.88 5.90
C SER A 105 10.36 -21.03 6.84
N LEU A 106 9.53 -20.78 7.87
CA LEU A 106 8.97 -21.85 8.71
C LEU A 106 7.86 -22.65 8.01
N PHE A 107 7.26 -22.10 6.97
CA PHE A 107 6.20 -22.78 6.22
C PHE A 107 6.83 -23.71 5.18
N ILE A 108 7.17 -24.91 5.65
CA ILE A 108 7.80 -25.94 4.84
C ILE A 108 6.79 -26.91 4.23
N VAL A 109 7.24 -27.60 3.19
CA VAL A 109 6.45 -28.61 2.49
C VAL A 109 6.80 -29.99 3.03
N PRO A 110 5.82 -30.91 3.19
CA PRO A 110 6.13 -32.30 3.52
C PRO A 110 7.07 -32.94 2.49
N LYS A 111 7.85 -33.94 2.92
CA LYS A 111 8.77 -34.69 2.05
C LYS A 111 8.03 -35.22 0.80
N GLY A 112 8.67 -35.09 -0.36
CA GLY A 112 8.13 -35.56 -1.64
C GLY A 112 7.10 -34.64 -2.28
N ARG A 113 6.93 -33.41 -1.79
CA ARG A 113 6.02 -32.41 -2.37
C ARG A 113 6.73 -31.09 -2.62
N ILE A 114 6.12 -30.23 -3.43
CA ILE A 114 6.58 -28.87 -3.72
C ILE A 114 5.50 -27.85 -3.33
N LEU A 115 5.90 -26.61 -3.02
CA LEU A 115 4.99 -25.48 -2.86
C LEU A 115 5.03 -24.65 -4.12
N LEU A 116 3.89 -24.56 -4.81
CA LEU A 116 3.73 -23.67 -5.96
C LEU A 116 3.09 -22.36 -5.48
N SER A 117 3.74 -21.24 -5.80
CA SER A 117 3.20 -19.91 -5.56
C SER A 117 3.04 -19.19 -6.88
N SER A 118 1.86 -18.63 -7.13
CA SER A 118 1.58 -17.78 -8.27
C SER A 118 0.98 -16.47 -7.78
N ASP A 119 1.47 -15.36 -8.32
CA ASP A 119 0.96 -14.02 -8.02
C ASP A 119 0.74 -13.26 -9.33
N TYR A 120 -0.32 -12.49 -9.39
CA TYR A 120 -0.64 -11.72 -10.59
C TYR A 120 0.33 -10.55 -10.75
N ARG A 121 0.94 -10.43 -11.92
CA ARG A 121 1.84 -9.31 -12.22
C ARG A 121 1.05 -8.00 -12.36
N GLN A 122 1.22 -7.09 -11.40
CA GLN A 122 0.69 -5.72 -11.46
C GLN A 122 -0.84 -5.68 -11.63
N LEU A 123 -1.55 -6.61 -10.98
CA LEU A 123 -2.98 -6.85 -11.17
C LEU A 123 -3.82 -5.57 -11.12
N GLU A 124 -3.66 -4.77 -10.06
CA GLU A 124 -4.48 -3.57 -9.85
C GLU A 124 -4.26 -2.50 -10.93
N MET A 125 -3.04 -2.35 -11.45
CA MET A 125 -2.79 -1.44 -12.57
C MET A 125 -3.43 -1.96 -13.88
N ARG A 126 -3.45 -3.28 -14.08
CA ARG A 126 -4.14 -3.90 -15.22
C ARG A 126 -5.66 -3.77 -15.09
N MET A 127 -6.19 -3.91 -13.87
CA MET A 127 -7.59 -3.63 -13.57
C MET A 127 -7.94 -2.17 -13.82
N LEU A 128 -7.07 -1.23 -13.42
CA LEU A 128 -7.24 0.19 -13.75
C LEU A 128 -7.31 0.39 -15.27
N ALA A 129 -6.38 -0.20 -16.03
CA ALA A 129 -6.36 -0.10 -17.49
C ALA A 129 -7.65 -0.64 -18.13
N HIS A 130 -8.13 -1.78 -17.64
CA HIS A 130 -9.37 -2.39 -18.09
C HIS A 130 -10.59 -1.51 -17.77
N LEU A 131 -10.73 -1.07 -16.52
CA LEU A 131 -11.88 -0.31 -16.03
C LEU A 131 -11.94 1.11 -16.61
N SER A 132 -10.79 1.76 -16.77
CA SER A 132 -10.72 3.10 -17.36
C SER A 132 -10.79 3.08 -18.89
N ALA A 133 -10.57 1.92 -19.52
CA ALA A 133 -10.47 1.77 -20.97
C ALA A 133 -9.52 2.79 -21.62
N ASP A 134 -8.44 3.15 -20.92
CA ASP A 134 -7.45 4.13 -21.39
C ASP A 134 -6.54 3.48 -22.44
N PRO A 135 -6.58 3.91 -23.72
CA PRO A 135 -5.88 3.22 -24.80
C PRO A 135 -4.36 3.25 -24.62
N HIS A 136 -3.81 4.34 -24.07
CA HIS A 136 -2.37 4.43 -23.84
C HIS A 136 -1.96 3.52 -22.68
N LEU A 137 -2.69 3.52 -21.57
CA LEU A 137 -2.43 2.62 -20.44
C LEU A 137 -2.54 1.15 -20.85
N ILE A 138 -3.57 0.78 -21.62
CA ILE A 138 -3.76 -0.57 -22.16
C ILE A 138 -2.56 -0.94 -23.04
N SER A 139 -2.16 -0.07 -23.97
CA SER A 139 -1.03 -0.35 -24.87
C SER A 139 0.26 -0.68 -24.11
N LEU A 140 0.54 0.03 -23.01
CA LEU A 140 1.71 -0.24 -22.16
C LEU A 140 1.65 -1.60 -21.46
N PHE A 141 0.46 -2.12 -21.14
CA PHE A 141 0.30 -3.44 -20.52
C PHE A 141 0.25 -4.60 -21.51
N LEU A 142 0.10 -4.31 -22.80
CA LEU A 142 0.21 -5.27 -23.90
C LEU A 142 1.66 -5.52 -24.31
N THR A 143 2.59 -4.62 -24.00
CA THR A 143 4.02 -4.89 -24.17
C THR A 143 4.55 -5.81 -23.05
N LYS A 144 5.71 -6.45 -23.29
CA LYS A 144 6.39 -7.28 -22.27
C LYS A 144 7.20 -6.46 -21.27
N ASP A 145 7.34 -5.17 -21.53
CA ASP A 145 8.20 -4.26 -20.79
C ASP A 145 7.67 -3.99 -19.39
N ASP A 146 8.54 -3.46 -18.54
CA ASP A 146 8.11 -3.03 -17.22
C ASP A 146 7.44 -1.66 -17.29
N PHE A 147 6.11 -1.65 -17.11
CA PHE A 147 5.31 -0.44 -17.01
C PHE A 147 5.96 0.63 -16.13
N PHE A 148 6.45 0.28 -14.93
CA PHE A 148 7.01 1.28 -14.02
C PHE A 148 8.34 1.84 -14.55
N GLU A 149 9.14 1.01 -15.22
CA GLU A 149 10.40 1.44 -15.84
C GLU A 149 10.15 2.39 -17.02
N ILE A 150 9.12 2.12 -17.83
CA ILE A 150 8.71 3.02 -18.92
C ILE A 150 8.32 4.39 -18.36
N ILE A 151 7.49 4.41 -17.31
CA ILE A 151 7.05 5.67 -16.68
C ILE A 151 8.22 6.41 -16.01
N THR A 152 9.11 5.69 -15.33
CA THR A 152 10.36 6.25 -14.78
C THR A 152 11.19 6.93 -15.85
N ASN A 153 11.44 6.25 -16.98
CA ASN A 153 12.20 6.82 -18.08
C ASN A 153 11.51 8.03 -18.72
N LYS A 154 10.18 7.98 -18.88
CA LYS A 154 9.40 9.10 -19.42
C LYS A 154 9.45 10.32 -18.53
N TRP A 155 9.30 10.17 -17.21
CA TRP A 155 9.38 11.30 -16.27
C TRP A 155 10.79 11.83 -16.11
N ASN A 156 11.81 10.97 -16.05
CA ASN A 156 13.19 11.43 -15.96
C ASN A 156 13.67 12.17 -17.21
N LYS A 157 13.05 11.95 -18.37
CA LYS A 157 13.29 12.71 -19.62
C LYS A 157 12.43 13.97 -19.74
N ASN A 158 11.45 14.18 -18.87
CA ASN A 158 10.60 15.36 -18.91
C ASN A 158 11.25 16.50 -18.10
N GLU A 159 11.83 17.46 -18.81
CA GLU A 159 12.53 18.61 -18.21
C GLU A 159 11.62 19.46 -17.33
N THR A 160 10.31 19.49 -17.60
CA THR A 160 9.34 20.30 -16.84
C THR A 160 9.04 19.77 -15.43
N LEU A 161 9.34 18.50 -15.14
CA LEU A 161 9.09 17.92 -13.82
C LEU A 161 10.16 18.32 -12.80
N HIS A 162 11.35 18.75 -13.24
CA HIS A 162 12.48 19.16 -12.41
C HIS A 162 12.82 18.20 -11.24
N ILE A 163 12.43 16.93 -11.35
CA ILE A 163 12.64 15.91 -10.33
C ILE A 163 13.00 14.59 -11.00
N LYS A 164 14.04 13.94 -10.47
CA LYS A 164 14.40 12.57 -10.85
C LYS A 164 13.75 11.58 -9.92
N VAL A 165 13.24 10.48 -10.48
CA VAL A 165 12.62 9.37 -9.75
C VAL A 165 13.24 8.05 -10.14
N ASP A 166 13.19 7.10 -9.22
CA ASP A 166 13.51 5.71 -9.49
C ASP A 166 12.22 4.90 -9.72
N ARG A 167 12.38 3.66 -10.18
CA ARG A 167 11.28 2.73 -10.45
C ARG A 167 10.38 2.47 -9.23
N ASN A 168 10.94 2.43 -8.01
CA ASN A 168 10.17 2.17 -6.80
C ASN A 168 9.31 3.37 -6.39
N LYS A 169 9.83 4.59 -6.52
CA LYS A 169 9.07 5.83 -6.32
C LYS A 169 7.92 5.94 -7.32
N VAL A 170 8.18 5.62 -8.59
CA VAL A 170 7.11 5.60 -9.62
C VAL A 170 6.04 4.58 -9.28
N LYS A 171 6.43 3.37 -8.85
CA LYS A 171 5.49 2.36 -8.37
C LYS A 171 4.64 2.89 -7.22
N GLN A 172 5.25 3.43 -6.16
CA GLN A 172 4.53 4.01 -5.02
C GLN A 172 3.58 5.12 -5.46
N LEU A 173 4.03 5.96 -6.39
CA LEU A 173 3.23 7.04 -6.93
C LEU A 173 1.99 6.54 -7.67
N CYS A 174 2.14 5.60 -8.60
CA CYS A 174 1.02 5.05 -9.36
C CYS A 174 -0.03 4.42 -8.43
N TYR A 175 0.39 3.64 -7.44
CA TYR A 175 -0.53 3.09 -6.43
C TYR A 175 -1.14 4.18 -5.54
N GLY A 176 -0.37 5.20 -5.18
CA GLY A 176 -0.87 6.37 -4.46
C GLY A 176 -1.99 7.07 -5.23
N ILE A 177 -1.82 7.29 -6.53
CA ILE A 177 -2.85 7.89 -7.39
C ILE A 177 -4.08 6.99 -7.52
N ILE A 178 -3.89 5.68 -7.74
CA ILE A 178 -4.97 4.69 -7.79
C ILE A 178 -5.84 4.75 -6.54
N TYR A 179 -5.23 4.86 -5.37
CA TYR A 179 -5.94 4.94 -4.10
C TYR A 179 -6.36 6.37 -3.73
N GLY A 180 -6.29 7.33 -4.66
CA GLY A 180 -6.75 8.70 -4.48
C GLY A 180 -5.94 9.51 -3.45
N MET A 181 -4.63 9.26 -3.32
CA MET A 181 -3.76 10.11 -2.50
C MET A 181 -3.68 11.53 -3.10
N GLY A 182 -4.01 12.53 -2.29
CA GLY A 182 -3.75 13.93 -2.65
C GLY A 182 -2.25 14.27 -2.63
N ALA A 183 -1.88 15.37 -3.29
CA ALA A 183 -0.48 15.80 -3.44
C ALA A 183 0.29 15.93 -2.11
N ILE A 184 -0.38 16.31 -1.02
CA ILE A 184 0.26 16.42 0.31
C ILE A 184 0.68 15.03 0.84
N SER A 185 -0.24 14.06 0.82
CA SER A 185 0.02 12.70 1.30
C SER A 185 1.04 12.00 0.40
N LEU A 186 0.90 12.17 -0.91
CA LEU A 186 1.84 11.63 -1.89
C LEU A 186 3.24 12.22 -1.72
N GLY A 187 3.36 13.53 -1.50
CA GLY A 187 4.65 14.19 -1.24
C GLY A 187 5.34 13.63 0.01
N LYS A 188 4.59 13.39 1.09
CA LYS A 188 5.12 12.77 2.32
C LYS A 188 5.58 11.33 2.10
N GLU A 189 4.82 10.54 1.37
CA GLU A 189 5.16 9.13 1.07
C GLU A 189 6.44 9.04 0.22
N LEU A 190 6.58 9.91 -0.78
CA LEU A 190 7.72 9.91 -1.70
C LEU A 190 8.93 10.70 -1.19
N GLY A 191 8.78 11.47 -0.11
CA GLY A 191 9.81 12.38 0.40
C GLY A 191 10.11 13.56 -0.52
N ILE A 192 9.08 14.14 -1.16
CA ILE A 192 9.19 15.25 -2.11
C ILE A 192 8.26 16.41 -1.72
N SER A 193 8.47 17.58 -2.31
CA SER A 193 7.60 18.74 -2.06
C SER A 193 6.17 18.51 -2.56
N LYS A 194 5.18 19.16 -1.93
CA LYS A 194 3.78 19.15 -2.39
C LYS A 194 3.67 19.57 -3.86
N GLN A 195 4.47 20.54 -4.30
CA GLN A 195 4.48 21.04 -5.67
C GLN A 195 4.95 19.96 -6.66
N HIS A 196 6.06 19.27 -6.38
CA HIS A 196 6.53 18.17 -7.23
C HIS A 196 5.51 17.02 -7.27
N ALA A 197 4.92 16.66 -6.13
CA ALA A 197 3.87 15.65 -6.08
C ALA A 197 2.66 16.04 -6.94
N GLN A 198 2.24 17.31 -6.90
CA GLN A 198 1.15 17.81 -7.74
C GLN A 198 1.49 17.76 -9.23
N GLN A 199 2.69 18.17 -9.62
CA GLN A 199 3.16 18.11 -11.01
C GLN A 199 3.14 16.68 -11.55
N MET A 200 3.57 15.70 -10.74
CA MET A 200 3.55 14.29 -11.13
C MET A 200 2.13 13.73 -11.25
N ILE A 201 1.22 14.09 -10.33
CA ILE A 201 -0.20 13.72 -10.44
C ILE A 201 -0.79 14.27 -11.74
N THR A 202 -0.53 15.55 -12.04
CA THR A 202 -0.99 16.18 -13.28
C THR A 202 -0.42 15.47 -14.50
N SER A 203 0.88 15.19 -14.52
CA SER A 203 1.53 14.47 -15.62
C SER A 203 0.97 13.06 -15.81
N PHE A 204 0.64 12.34 -14.73
CA PHE A 204 0.00 11.03 -14.79
C PHE A 204 -1.37 11.10 -15.46
N PHE A 205 -2.23 12.04 -15.07
CA PHE A 205 -3.56 12.18 -15.67
C PHE A 205 -3.53 12.76 -17.09
N GLN A 206 -2.52 13.57 -17.44
CA GLN A 206 -2.29 13.98 -18.83
C GLN A 206 -1.90 12.79 -19.71
N LEU A 207 -1.14 11.85 -19.15
CA LEU A 207 -0.72 10.64 -19.86
C LEU A 207 -1.86 9.62 -20.02
N PHE A 208 -2.75 9.54 -19.04
CA PHE A 208 -3.86 8.59 -18.98
C PHE A 208 -5.20 9.30 -18.70
N PRO A 209 -5.69 10.14 -19.62
CA PRO A 209 -6.84 11.01 -19.37
C PRO A 209 -8.12 10.22 -19.04
N LYS A 210 -8.33 9.03 -19.63
CA LYS A 210 -9.54 8.25 -19.34
C LYS A 210 -9.55 7.67 -17.93
N VAL A 211 -8.38 7.54 -17.28
CA VAL A 211 -8.31 7.19 -15.86
C VAL A 211 -9.01 8.26 -15.03
N ARG A 212 -8.74 9.54 -15.30
CA ARG A 212 -9.39 10.65 -14.59
C ARG A 212 -10.90 10.63 -14.81
N THR A 213 -11.34 10.51 -16.06
CA THR A 213 -12.76 10.43 -16.42
C THR A 213 -13.47 9.27 -15.72
N TRP A 214 -12.83 8.10 -15.68
CA TRP A 214 -13.37 6.93 -14.99
C TRP A 214 -13.49 7.18 -13.48
N MET A 215 -12.47 7.75 -12.85
CA MET A 215 -12.52 8.09 -11.42
C MET A 215 -13.65 9.07 -11.11
N ASP A 216 -13.75 10.16 -11.88
CA ASP A 216 -14.80 11.17 -11.68
C ASP A 216 -16.20 10.55 -11.86
N LYS A 217 -16.37 9.63 -12.82
CA LYS A 217 -17.63 8.88 -13.02
C LYS A 217 -17.98 8.01 -11.80
N ILE A 218 -17.03 7.25 -11.26
CA ILE A 218 -17.26 6.40 -10.08
C ILE A 218 -17.64 7.26 -8.86
N LEU A 219 -16.97 8.39 -8.66
CA LEU A 219 -17.30 9.31 -7.57
C LEU A 219 -18.69 9.93 -7.74
N ALA A 220 -19.08 10.31 -8.96
CA ALA A 220 -20.42 10.80 -9.25
C ALA A 220 -21.50 9.76 -8.94
N VAL A 221 -21.31 8.51 -9.39
CA VAL A 221 -22.22 7.39 -9.08
C VAL A 221 -22.30 7.17 -7.56
N CYS A 222 -21.15 7.18 -6.86
CA CYS A 222 -21.11 6.99 -5.42
C CYS A 222 -21.86 8.07 -4.65
N ARG A 223 -21.77 9.33 -5.09
CA ARG A 223 -22.50 10.47 -4.48
C ARG A 223 -24.00 10.36 -4.71
N THR A 224 -24.42 9.99 -5.93
CA THR A 224 -25.84 9.83 -6.26
C THR A 224 -26.48 8.63 -5.54
N ASP A 225 -25.83 7.47 -5.59
CA ASP A 225 -26.44 6.20 -5.16
C ASP A 225 -26.09 5.85 -3.69
N GLY A 226 -25.08 6.49 -3.10
CA GLY A 226 -24.57 6.18 -1.77
C GLY A 226 -23.71 4.91 -1.69
N PHE A 227 -23.48 4.23 -2.82
CA PHE A 227 -22.64 3.05 -2.93
C PHE A 227 -21.87 3.01 -4.27
N VAL A 228 -20.86 2.17 -4.33
CA VAL A 228 -20.20 1.77 -5.59
C VAL A 228 -20.37 0.27 -5.84
N SER A 229 -20.29 -0.14 -7.10
CA SER A 229 -20.31 -1.54 -7.51
C SER A 229 -19.03 -1.97 -8.23
N THR A 230 -18.65 -3.23 -8.04
CA THR A 230 -17.59 -3.88 -8.83
C THR A 230 -18.12 -4.35 -10.19
N LEU A 231 -17.23 -4.76 -11.11
CA LEU A 231 -17.60 -5.40 -12.38
C LEU A 231 -18.53 -6.63 -12.19
N LEU A 232 -18.38 -7.38 -11.09
CA LEU A 232 -19.22 -8.54 -10.76
C LEU A 232 -20.48 -8.16 -9.95
N GLY A 233 -20.78 -6.86 -9.82
CA GLY A 233 -22.02 -6.38 -9.19
C GLY A 233 -21.99 -6.31 -7.66
N ARG A 234 -20.86 -6.64 -7.01
CA ARG A 234 -20.73 -6.49 -5.55
C ARG A 234 -20.81 -5.02 -5.17
N ARG A 235 -21.69 -4.68 -4.22
CA ARG A 235 -21.90 -3.29 -3.76
C ARG A 235 -21.18 -3.01 -2.45
N ARG A 236 -20.68 -1.78 -2.31
CA ARG A 236 -20.17 -1.23 -1.05
C ARG A 236 -20.78 0.13 -0.79
N PHE A 237 -21.54 0.21 0.30
CA PHE A 237 -22.12 1.46 0.79
C PHE A 237 -21.06 2.33 1.46
N LEU A 238 -21.07 3.61 1.13
CA LEU A 238 -20.10 4.60 1.62
C LEU A 238 -20.86 5.84 2.12
N PRO A 239 -21.58 5.76 3.25
CA PRO A 239 -22.47 6.82 3.71
C PRO A 239 -21.77 8.17 3.92
N GLN A 240 -20.47 8.12 4.25
CA GLN A 240 -19.63 9.31 4.44
C GLN A 240 -19.40 10.12 3.16
N ILE A 241 -19.75 9.61 1.98
CA ILE A 241 -19.66 10.35 0.72
C ILE A 241 -20.65 11.53 0.65
N ASN A 242 -21.79 11.40 1.34
CA ASN A 242 -22.85 12.41 1.40
C ASN A 242 -22.99 13.03 2.80
N ASN A 243 -22.69 12.24 3.84
CA ASN A 243 -22.89 12.64 5.24
C ASN A 243 -21.58 12.99 5.98
N GLY A 244 -20.44 12.99 5.28
CA GLY A 244 -19.15 13.35 5.87
C GLY A 244 -19.16 14.80 6.33
N MET A 245 -18.99 15.04 7.63
CA MET A 245 -18.96 16.39 8.20
C MET A 245 -17.61 17.04 7.97
N LEU A 246 -16.54 16.24 7.96
CA LEU A 246 -15.18 16.69 7.74
C LEU A 246 -14.71 16.39 6.32
N GLN A 247 -13.96 17.32 5.73
CA GLN A 247 -13.32 17.12 4.42
C GLN A 247 -12.44 15.86 4.37
N THR A 248 -11.88 15.46 5.52
CA THR A 248 -11.10 14.22 5.63
C THR A 248 -11.94 12.96 5.47
N GLU A 249 -13.19 12.98 5.94
CA GLU A 249 -14.13 11.86 5.83
C GLU A 249 -14.62 11.72 4.40
N LEU A 250 -15.00 12.83 3.76
CA LEU A 250 -15.36 12.88 2.34
C LEU A 250 -14.21 12.33 1.47
N ALA A 251 -13.00 12.86 1.64
CA ALA A 251 -11.84 12.40 0.90
C ALA A 251 -11.52 10.92 1.19
N GLN A 252 -11.78 10.42 2.39
CA GLN A 252 -11.63 8.99 2.70
C GLN A 252 -12.69 8.14 1.99
N ALA A 253 -13.95 8.58 1.94
CA ALA A 253 -15.02 7.91 1.23
C ALA A 253 -14.71 7.85 -0.28
N GLU A 254 -14.24 8.93 -0.88
CA GLU A 254 -13.82 8.97 -2.29
C GLU A 254 -12.70 7.97 -2.60
N ARG A 255 -11.66 7.94 -1.75
CA ARG A 255 -10.57 6.95 -1.89
C ARG A 255 -11.09 5.53 -1.78
N GLN A 256 -12.01 5.27 -0.84
CA GLN A 256 -12.63 3.96 -0.68
C GLN A 256 -13.49 3.58 -1.89
N ALA A 257 -14.22 4.52 -2.49
CA ALA A 257 -15.06 4.30 -3.67
C ALA A 257 -14.20 3.80 -4.85
N ILE A 258 -13.14 4.54 -5.19
CA ILE A 258 -12.23 4.16 -6.28
C ILE A 258 -11.53 2.84 -5.99
N ASN A 259 -10.96 2.71 -4.78
CA ASN A 259 -10.24 1.50 -4.39
C ASN A 259 -11.17 0.28 -4.45
N THR A 260 -12.44 0.41 -4.07
CA THR A 260 -13.39 -0.70 -4.10
C THR A 260 -13.56 -1.25 -5.51
N CYS A 261 -13.73 -0.40 -6.50
CA CYS A 261 -13.92 -0.84 -7.89
C CYS A 261 -12.71 -1.59 -8.46
N ILE A 262 -11.48 -1.27 -8.01
CA ILE A 262 -10.25 -1.91 -8.49
C ILE A 262 -9.93 -3.17 -7.68
N GLN A 263 -10.06 -3.08 -6.37
CA GLN A 263 -9.47 -4.01 -5.43
C GLN A 263 -10.37 -5.20 -5.09
N GLU A 264 -11.70 -4.99 -5.07
CA GLU A 264 -12.66 -6.02 -4.69
C GLU A 264 -12.99 -6.97 -5.85
N LEU A 265 -12.52 -6.66 -7.07
CA LEU A 265 -12.67 -7.56 -8.22
C LEU A 265 -11.80 -8.80 -8.16
N MET A 266 -10.87 -8.84 -7.22
CA MET A 266 -9.68 -9.65 -7.40
C MET A 266 -9.73 -11.04 -6.75
N LYS A 267 -10.77 -11.41 -5.96
CA LYS A 267 -10.92 -12.74 -5.32
C LYS A 267 -12.35 -13.12 -5.01
#